data_AF-A0A0C5W7S1-F1
#
_entry.id   AF-A0A0C5W7S1-F1
#
_cell.length_a   1.000
_cell.length_b   1.000
_cell.length_c   1.000
_cell.angle_alpha   90.00
_cell.angle_beta   90.00
_cell.angle_gamma   90.00
#
_symmetry.space_group_name_H-M   'P 1'
#
loop_
_entity.id
_entity.type
_entity.pdbx_description
1 polymer ?
#
loop_
_entity_poly.entity_id
_entity_poly.type
_entity_poly.pdbx_seq_one_letter_code
_entity_poly.pdbx_strand_id
1 'polypeptide(L)'
;MARFIRFFLLSLLLVLVSACTSQYEANLANNKQWEELGAYHGEQGYREWNQTELGKHGAYSETDYEKYRAGYLQGRFDYCSGKHTVGTVINPSYPDECQDNPSSSSYGLLDRGY
;
A
#
# COMPACT_ATOMS: atom_id res chain seq x y z
N MET A 1 -36.68 -0.63 -20.15
CA MET A 1 -35.40 -0.86 -20.85
C MET A 1 -34.32 0.17 -20.50
N ALA A 2 -34.56 1.48 -20.62
CA ALA A 2 -33.53 2.51 -20.34
C ALA A 2 -32.92 2.50 -18.93
N ARG A 3 -33.69 2.11 -17.88
CA ARG A 3 -33.17 2.01 -16.51
C ARG A 3 -32.16 0.87 -16.34
N PHE A 4 -32.40 -0.29 -16.96
CA PHE A 4 -31.47 -1.43 -16.91
C PHE A 4 -30.15 -1.15 -17.64
N ILE A 5 -30.19 -0.43 -18.77
CA ILE A 5 -28.99 -0.01 -19.52
C ILE A 5 -28.14 0.95 -18.68
N ARG A 6 -28.76 1.87 -17.93
CA ARG A 6 -28.04 2.79 -17.04
C ARG A 6 -27.33 2.07 -15.89
N PHE A 7 -27.99 1.09 -15.26
CA PHE A 7 -27.35 0.28 -14.22
C PHE A 7 -26.19 -0.55 -14.76
N PHE A 8 -26.33 -1.10 -15.98
CA PHE A 8 -25.27 -1.87 -16.63
C PHE A 8 -24.05 -1.00 -16.98
N LEU A 9 -24.26 0.24 -17.46
CA LEU A 9 -23.17 1.17 -17.73
C LEU A 9 -22.45 1.61 -16.45
N LEU A 10 -23.18 1.80 -15.34
CA LEU A 10 -22.61 2.12 -14.03
C LEU A 10 -21.78 0.96 -13.45
N SER A 11 -22.27 -0.29 -13.56
CA SER A 11 -21.49 -1.46 -13.13
C SER A 11 -20.25 -1.66 -13.99
N LEU A 12 -20.34 -1.42 -15.30
CA LEU A 12 -19.20 -1.51 -16.21
C LEU A 12 -18.12 -0.48 -15.85
N LEU A 13 -18.55 0.75 -15.50
CA LEU A 13 -17.63 1.82 -15.08
C LEU A 13 -16.90 1.46 -13.77
N LEU A 14 -17.61 0.89 -12.79
CA LEU A 14 -17.01 0.45 -11.52
C LEU A 14 -15.96 -0.64 -11.71
N VAL A 15 -16.19 -1.60 -12.61
CA VAL A 15 -15.21 -2.65 -12.92
C VAL A 15 -13.96 -2.06 -13.59
N LEU A 16 -14.12 -1.12 -14.52
CA LEU A 16 -13.00 -0.50 -15.24
C LEU A 16 -12.07 0.30 -14.30
N VAL A 17 -12.60 0.98 -13.28
CA VAL A 17 -11.79 1.76 -12.33
C VAL A 17 -10.96 0.85 -11.41
N SER A 18 -11.48 -0.33 -11.06
CA SER A 18 -10.76 -1.29 -10.20
C SER A 18 -9.55 -1.97 -10.88
N ALA A 19 -9.47 -1.93 -12.21
CA ALA A 19 -8.38 -2.56 -12.96
C ALA A 19 -7.09 -1.70 -13.00
N CYS A 20 -7.17 -0.38 -12.76
CA CYS A 20 -6.02 0.51 -12.88
C CYS A 20 -5.00 0.35 -11.75
N THR A 21 -5.43 0.10 -10.51
CA THR A 21 -4.53 -0.03 -9.36
C THR A 21 -3.69 -1.30 -9.45
N SER A 22 -4.30 -2.40 -9.87
CA SER A 22 -3.63 -3.69 -10.06
C SER A 22 -2.53 -3.65 -11.13
N GLN A 23 -2.72 -2.86 -12.20
CA GLN A 23 -1.72 -2.76 -13.27
C GLN A 23 -0.48 -1.95 -12.86
N TYR A 24 -0.66 -0.91 -12.02
CA TYR A 24 0.45 -0.09 -11.52
C TYR A 24 1.37 -0.89 -10.60
N GLU A 25 0.79 -1.60 -9.63
CA GLU A 25 1.53 -2.47 -8.71
C GLU A 25 2.32 -3.55 -9.46
N ALA A 26 1.67 -4.21 -10.43
CA ALA A 26 2.32 -5.19 -11.28
C ALA A 26 3.46 -4.59 -12.11
N ASN A 27 3.33 -3.34 -12.57
CA ASN A 27 4.39 -2.66 -13.31
C ASN A 27 5.63 -2.43 -12.42
N LEU A 28 5.43 -1.92 -11.21
CA LEU A 28 6.51 -1.69 -10.24
C LEU A 28 7.23 -3.00 -9.88
N ALA A 29 6.48 -4.06 -9.60
CA ALA A 29 7.03 -5.37 -9.29
C ALA A 29 7.84 -5.95 -10.47
N ASN A 30 7.31 -5.88 -11.70
CA ASN A 30 8.02 -6.35 -12.90
C ASN A 30 9.30 -5.56 -13.18
N ASN A 31 9.31 -4.26 -12.87
CA ASN A 31 10.48 -3.39 -13.02
C ASN A 31 11.44 -3.44 -11.82
N LYS A 32 11.16 -4.28 -10.80
CA LYS A 32 11.96 -4.40 -9.56
C LYS A 32 12.09 -3.08 -8.80
N GLN A 33 11.06 -2.24 -8.91
CA GLN A 33 10.93 -0.95 -8.23
C GLN A 33 10.40 -1.16 -6.81
N TRP A 34 11.15 -1.93 -6.01
CA TRP A 34 10.70 -2.41 -4.70
C TRP A 34 10.42 -1.27 -3.72
N GLU A 35 11.27 -0.25 -3.71
CA GLU A 35 11.11 0.93 -2.85
C GLU A 35 9.84 1.71 -3.20
N GLU A 36 9.60 1.97 -4.49
CA GLU A 36 8.40 2.68 -4.95
C GLU A 36 7.12 1.86 -4.75
N LEU A 37 7.20 0.53 -4.90
CA LEU A 37 6.12 -0.40 -4.57
C LEU A 37 5.79 -0.36 -3.08
N GLY A 38 6.82 -0.37 -2.24
CA GLY A 38 6.68 -0.22 -0.79
C GLY A 38 5.99 1.09 -0.45
N ALA A 39 6.50 2.21 -0.95
CA ALA A 39 5.93 3.54 -0.72
C ALA A 39 4.46 3.60 -1.12
N TYR A 40 4.13 3.08 -2.30
CA TYR A 40 2.74 2.96 -2.75
C TYR A 40 1.88 2.17 -1.76
N HIS A 41 2.31 0.99 -1.30
CA HIS A 41 1.56 0.21 -0.31
C HIS A 41 1.36 0.97 1.00
N GLY A 42 2.38 1.68 1.49
CA GLY A 42 2.29 2.48 2.72
C GLY A 42 1.33 3.66 2.57
N GLU A 43 1.40 4.38 1.44
CA GLU A 43 0.54 5.53 1.13
C GLU A 43 -0.93 5.14 0.92
N GLN A 44 -1.18 3.96 0.35
CA GLN A 44 -2.54 3.47 0.13
C GLN A 44 -3.15 2.79 1.37
N GLY A 45 -2.38 2.61 2.44
CA GLY A 45 -2.82 1.88 3.63
C GLY A 45 -3.00 0.36 3.36
N TYR A 46 -2.16 -0.20 2.49
CA TYR A 46 -2.07 -1.64 2.28
C TYR A 46 -1.16 -2.26 3.33
N ARG A 47 -1.37 -3.54 3.64
CA ARG A 47 -0.53 -4.26 4.59
C ARG A 47 0.86 -4.51 3.97
N GLU A 48 1.90 -4.39 4.79
CA GLU A 48 3.27 -4.77 4.42
C GLU A 48 3.31 -6.22 3.92
N TRP A 49 3.87 -6.43 2.74
CA TRP A 49 4.25 -7.75 2.28
C TRP A 49 5.48 -8.23 3.03
N ASN A 50 5.40 -9.42 3.61
CA ASN A 50 6.57 -10.09 4.15
C ASN A 50 7.46 -10.62 3.01
N GLN A 51 8.66 -11.07 3.36
CA GLN A 51 9.64 -11.59 2.40
C GLN A 51 9.11 -12.76 1.54
N THR A 52 8.21 -13.59 2.09
CA THR A 52 7.60 -14.70 1.33
C THR A 52 6.63 -14.17 0.28
N GLU A 53 5.83 -13.15 0.59
CA GLU A 53 4.93 -12.53 -0.37
C GLU A 53 5.70 -11.79 -1.45
N LEU A 54 6.66 -10.94 -1.07
CA LEU A 54 7.53 -10.23 -2.02
C LEU A 54 8.26 -11.21 -2.95
N GLY A 55 8.67 -12.38 -2.44
CA GLY A 55 9.27 -13.46 -3.21
C GLY A 55 8.36 -14.08 -4.28
N LYS A 56 7.04 -14.12 -4.08
CA LYS A 56 6.07 -14.54 -5.11
C LYS A 56 6.07 -13.57 -6.31
N HIS A 57 6.50 -12.33 -6.10
CA HIS A 57 6.54 -11.27 -7.10
C HIS A 57 7.93 -11.05 -7.72
N GLY A 58 8.95 -11.83 -7.31
CA GLY A 58 10.28 -11.81 -7.91
C GLY A 58 11.37 -11.13 -7.09
N ALA A 59 11.10 -10.75 -5.84
CA ALA A 59 12.12 -10.26 -4.91
C ALA A 59 12.77 -11.42 -4.15
N TYR A 60 14.00 -11.78 -4.52
CA TYR A 60 14.68 -12.96 -3.95
C TYR A 60 15.81 -12.63 -2.98
N SER A 61 16.22 -11.36 -2.89
CA SER A 61 17.30 -10.95 -2.00
C SER A 61 16.77 -10.23 -0.76
N GLU A 62 17.55 -10.30 0.34
CA GLU A 62 17.30 -9.48 1.53
C GLU A 62 17.36 -7.98 1.21
N THR A 63 18.22 -7.59 0.26
CA THR A 63 18.30 -6.19 -0.21
C THR A 63 17.01 -5.73 -0.89
N ASP A 64 16.33 -6.59 -1.65
CA ASP A 64 15.05 -6.25 -2.28
C ASP A 64 13.97 -6.04 -1.21
N TYR A 65 13.94 -6.91 -0.20
CA TYR A 65 13.03 -6.78 0.93
C TYR A 65 13.29 -5.51 1.74
N GLU A 66 14.54 -5.19 2.05
CA GLU A 66 14.88 -3.97 2.79
C GLU A 66 14.55 -2.69 2.00
N LYS A 67 14.74 -2.69 0.68
CA LYS A 67 14.30 -1.58 -0.19
C LYS A 67 12.79 -1.40 -0.15
N TYR A 68 12.05 -2.50 -0.32
CA TYR A 68 10.59 -2.50 -0.20
C TYR A 68 10.15 -1.97 1.16
N ARG A 69 10.72 -2.49 2.24
CA ARG A 69 10.40 -2.11 3.61
C ARG A 69 10.70 -0.63 3.87
N ALA A 70 11.84 -0.12 3.42
CA ALA A 70 12.19 1.30 3.56
C ALA A 70 11.15 2.21 2.89
N GLY A 71 10.79 1.90 1.64
CA GLY A 71 9.74 2.61 0.93
C GLY A 71 8.39 2.52 1.64
N TYR A 72 8.01 1.33 2.09
CA TYR A 72 6.77 1.10 2.84
C TYR A 72 6.68 1.97 4.07
N LEU A 73 7.70 1.99 4.93
CA LEU A 73 7.73 2.82 6.13
C LEU A 73 7.63 4.33 5.80
N GLN A 74 8.28 4.79 4.74
CA GLN A 74 8.15 6.17 4.26
C GLN A 74 6.71 6.48 3.83
N GLY A 75 6.09 5.63 3.02
CA GLY A 75 4.70 5.79 2.60
C GLY A 75 3.72 5.76 3.78
N ARG A 76 3.99 4.93 4.80
CA ARG A 76 3.20 4.93 6.06
C ARG A 76 3.30 6.27 6.79
N PHE A 77 4.50 6.83 6.90
CA PHE A 77 4.71 8.13 7.50
C PHE A 77 3.96 9.22 6.73
N ASP A 78 3.98 9.20 5.39
CA ASP A 78 3.23 10.12 4.55
C ASP A 78 1.69 9.96 4.73
N TYR A 79 1.21 8.72 4.87
CA TYR A 79 -0.19 8.42 5.16
C TYR A 79 -0.65 9.01 6.51
N CYS A 80 0.16 8.84 7.57
CA CYS A 80 -0.20 9.29 8.92
C CYS A 80 0.08 10.79 9.16
N SER A 81 1.06 11.41 8.46
CA SER A 81 1.44 12.82 8.67
C SER A 81 0.49 13.85 8.05
N GLY A 82 -0.58 13.39 7.37
CA GLY A 82 -1.69 14.26 6.99
C GLY A 82 -1.65 14.84 5.58
N LYS A 83 -0.85 14.29 4.64
CA LYS A 83 -1.07 14.56 3.19
C LYS A 83 -2.50 14.20 2.75
N HIS A 84 -3.16 13.30 3.49
CA HIS A 84 -4.58 13.04 3.45
C HIS A 84 -5.13 13.22 4.88
N THR A 85 -6.20 13.98 5.07
CA THR A 85 -6.87 14.06 6.39
C THR A 85 -7.58 12.74 6.65
N VAL A 86 -6.87 11.74 7.17
CA VAL A 86 -7.40 10.39 7.38
C VAL A 86 -8.19 10.33 8.69
N GLY A 87 -9.38 10.96 8.72
CA GLY A 87 -10.32 10.84 9.84
C GLY A 87 -11.01 9.47 9.90
N THR A 88 -10.70 8.55 8.99
CA THR A 88 -11.32 7.24 8.88
C THR A 88 -10.28 6.26 8.36
N VAL A 89 -10.01 5.19 9.12
CA VAL A 89 -9.18 4.08 8.67
C VAL A 89 -9.80 3.51 7.39
N ILE A 90 -9.16 3.74 6.24
CA ILE A 90 -9.67 3.30 4.92
C ILE A 90 -9.63 1.77 4.81
N ASN A 91 -8.74 1.12 5.57
CA ASN A 91 -8.59 -0.34 5.60
C ASN A 91 -8.41 -0.85 7.05
N PRO A 92 -9.38 -1.55 7.66
CA PRO A 92 -9.27 -2.04 9.04
C PRO A 92 -8.21 -3.14 9.23
N SER A 93 -7.68 -3.70 8.13
CA SER A 93 -6.54 -4.64 8.18
C SER A 93 -5.19 -3.92 8.21
N TYR A 94 -5.20 -2.61 7.99
CA TYR A 94 -4.01 -1.78 8.11
C TYR A 94 -3.84 -1.39 9.59
N PRO A 95 -2.63 -1.52 10.16
CA PRO A 95 -2.42 -1.20 11.56
C PRO A 95 -2.86 0.25 11.88
N ASP A 96 -3.78 0.41 12.84
CA ASP A 96 -4.28 1.70 13.31
C ASP A 96 -3.25 2.36 14.25
N GLU A 97 -2.06 2.61 13.71
CA GLU A 97 -0.90 3.16 14.44
C GLU A 97 -0.68 4.64 14.13
N CYS A 98 -1.57 5.25 13.32
CA CYS A 98 -1.52 6.69 13.07
C CYS A 98 -2.01 7.51 14.29
N GLN A 99 -2.74 6.88 15.20
CA GLN A 99 -3.09 7.46 16.49
C GLN A 99 -2.10 7.00 17.54
N ASP A 100 -1.17 7.89 17.87
CA ASP A 100 -0.54 8.08 19.18
C ASP A 100 0.81 8.79 18.95
N ASN A 101 0.76 10.13 18.98
CA ASN A 101 1.90 11.05 18.93
C ASN A 101 2.82 10.91 17.68
N PRO A 102 3.03 11.97 16.88
CA PRO A 102 4.01 11.93 15.78
C PRO A 102 5.45 11.63 16.25
N SER A 103 5.71 11.76 17.57
CA SER A 103 6.96 11.41 18.25
C SER A 103 7.07 9.96 18.72
N SER A 104 5.97 9.18 18.74
CA SER A 104 5.94 7.77 19.21
C SER A 104 5.43 6.78 18.17
N SER A 105 5.10 7.23 16.95
CA SER A 105 4.80 6.32 15.86
C SER A 105 6.05 5.52 15.48
N SER A 106 6.13 4.31 16.04
CA SER A 106 7.16 3.34 15.73
C SER A 106 6.83 2.73 14.38
N TYR A 107 7.17 3.43 13.30
CA TYR A 107 7.20 2.86 11.96
C TYR A 107 8.32 1.80 11.91
N GLY A 108 8.06 0.61 12.48
CA GLY A 108 8.88 -0.60 12.35
C GLY A 108 10.32 -0.55 12.88
N LEU A 109 10.76 0.54 13.53
CA LEU A 109 12.16 0.67 13.98
C LEU A 109 12.43 0.05 15.36
N LEU A 110 11.42 -0.15 16.21
CA LEU A 110 11.60 -0.68 17.58
C LEU A 110 11.87 -2.19 17.65
N ASP A 111 11.63 -2.95 16.58
CA ASP A 111 11.89 -4.40 16.55
C ASP A 111 13.35 -4.76 16.19
N ARG A 112 14.22 -3.77 15.92
CA ARG A 112 15.66 -4.00 15.83
C ARG A 112 16.27 -3.94 17.23
N GLY A 113 16.11 -5.03 17.97
CA GLY A 113 16.92 -5.30 19.15
C GLY A 113 18.40 -5.25 18.79
N TYR A 114 19.02 -4.11 19.05
CA TYR A 114 20.47 -3.95 19.19
C TYR A 114 20.81 -3.99 20.67
#